data_AF-R1FEH3-F1
#
_entry.id   AF-R1FEH3-F1
#
_cell.length_a   1.000
_cell.length_b   1.000
_cell.length_c   1.000
_cell.angle_alpha   90.00
_cell.angle_beta   90.00
_cell.angle_gamma   90.00
#
_symmetry.space_group_name_H-M   'P 1'
#
loop_
_entity.id
_entity.type
_entity.pdbx_description
1 polymer ?
#
loop_
_entity_poly.entity_id
_entity_poly.type
_entity_poly.pdbx_seq_one_letter_code
_entity_poly.pdbx_strand_id
1 'polypeptide(L)'
;MGASASKRLEAWRRHGGGDFESVLSSGAYALVDARWIIKCARKGGVLKHRQALGKEAFISSASLVCPWGSLPVVVLSCPWLTKDHPDPDGTQLRRVAKALESLLTHSPYKRLAVFWDYLSLHQHPDPANGGMRTEAEDALFKQGLDCLGTLYSHRYTTVLRLTTFPDGHKAENQPEGSNVAAYFDRGWCFTESCMASLTKDDKRSLDLGRMRDDTGYDYQALKAVCAQGGCRRPPLLPSQFAAELESKTFANGTDDMPLVTRLYEGAFMEQIGKATMLCYSSLGWGDAEAAQLAEVITSGAAPMLEELHLDGNEIGDEGYKALAAAIRKDGAAPRLSLVSVDSKPAELVAACEDRGILL
;
A
#
# COMPACT_ATOMS: atom_id res chain seq x y z
N MET A 1 16.62 -11.66 26.04
CA MET A 1 16.66 -10.28 26.56
C MET A 1 16.19 -9.34 25.46
N GLY A 2 15.10 -8.59 25.68
CA GLY A 2 14.56 -7.68 24.66
C GLY A 2 15.49 -6.48 24.43
N ALA A 3 15.57 -5.99 23.19
CA ALA A 3 16.32 -4.77 22.88
C ALA A 3 15.80 -3.59 23.73
N SER A 4 16.69 -2.70 24.19
CA SER A 4 16.29 -1.48 24.92
C SER A 4 15.40 -0.56 24.05
N ALA A 5 14.67 0.36 24.68
CA ALA A 5 13.80 1.30 23.95
C ALA A 5 14.58 2.16 22.93
N SER A 6 15.80 2.61 23.28
CA SER A 6 16.64 3.39 22.36
C SER A 6 17.07 2.56 21.13
N LYS A 7 17.48 1.29 21.32
CA LYS A 7 17.83 0.40 20.21
C LYS A 7 16.65 0.14 19.27
N ARG A 8 15.43 0.06 19.80
CA ARG A 8 14.21 -0.09 18.99
C ARG A 8 13.92 1.18 18.18
N LEU A 9 14.09 2.36 18.78
CA LEU A 9 13.91 3.64 18.10
C LEU A 9 14.95 3.86 16.98
N GLU A 10 16.21 3.51 17.23
CA GLU A 10 17.26 3.54 16.20
C GLU A 10 16.92 2.61 15.03
N ALA A 11 16.45 1.39 15.33
CA ALA A 11 16.01 0.46 14.29
C ALA A 11 14.78 0.98 13.52
N TRP A 12 13.82 1.61 14.21
CA TRP A 12 12.65 2.25 13.60
C TRP A 12 13.07 3.33 12.60
N ARG A 13 13.92 4.28 13.03
CA ARG A 13 14.40 5.37 12.16
C ARG A 13 15.26 4.88 11.01
N ARG A 14 16.10 3.86 11.22
CA ARG A 14 16.93 3.25 10.16
C ARG A 14 16.10 2.74 8.99
N HIS A 15 14.90 2.24 9.25
CA HIS A 15 13.99 1.72 8.22
C HIS A 15 12.94 2.77 7.82
N GLY A 16 13.23 4.07 7.94
CA GLY A 16 12.34 5.15 7.49
C GLY A 16 11.14 5.42 8.40
N GLY A 17 11.03 4.76 9.56
CA GLY A 17 9.94 5.04 10.51
C GLY A 17 9.89 6.49 11.02
N GLY A 18 11.00 7.23 10.88
CA GLY A 18 11.08 8.66 11.16
C GLY A 18 10.03 9.48 10.39
N ASP A 19 9.66 9.03 9.19
CA ASP A 19 8.68 9.67 8.31
C ASP A 19 7.28 9.77 8.97
N PHE A 20 6.99 8.91 9.95
CA PHE A 20 5.72 8.88 10.67
C PHE A 20 5.77 9.55 12.05
N GLU A 21 6.94 9.94 12.55
CA GLU A 21 7.08 10.41 13.94
C GLU A 21 6.26 11.66 14.23
N SER A 22 6.13 12.57 13.26
CA SER A 22 5.32 13.79 13.40
C SER A 22 3.84 13.47 13.65
N VAL A 23 3.23 12.66 12.78
CA VAL A 23 1.81 12.29 12.87
C VAL A 23 1.51 11.35 14.04
N LEU A 24 2.47 10.53 14.46
CA LEU A 24 2.32 9.68 15.64
C LEU A 24 2.45 10.50 16.95
N SER A 25 3.36 11.47 16.99
CA SER A 25 3.59 12.29 18.20
C SER A 25 2.51 13.32 18.41
N SER A 26 1.96 13.91 17.35
CA SER A 26 0.83 14.84 17.44
C SER A 26 -0.50 14.14 17.80
N GLY A 27 -0.57 12.83 17.60
CA GLY A 27 -1.82 12.08 17.69
C GLY A 27 -2.69 12.22 16.44
N ALA A 28 -2.17 12.75 15.32
CA ALA A 28 -2.89 12.69 14.05
C ALA A 28 -3.20 11.23 13.66
N TYR A 29 -2.23 10.34 13.86
CA TYR A 29 -2.41 8.89 13.72
C TYR A 29 -2.51 8.19 15.07
N ALA A 30 -3.50 7.30 15.19
CA ALA A 30 -3.54 6.29 16.23
C ALA A 30 -3.38 4.90 15.61
N LEU A 31 -2.27 4.23 15.92
CA LEU A 31 -2.03 2.86 15.44
C LEU A 31 -2.73 1.86 16.37
N VAL A 32 -3.41 0.88 15.79
CA VAL A 32 -4.16 -0.16 16.51
C VAL A 32 -3.30 -1.41 16.65
N ASP A 33 -3.34 -2.08 17.81
CA ASP A 33 -2.68 -3.38 17.98
C ASP A 33 -3.42 -4.44 17.16
N ALA A 34 -2.71 -5.10 16.24
CA ALA A 34 -3.27 -6.21 15.46
C ALA A 34 -3.93 -7.28 16.34
N ARG A 35 -3.40 -7.54 17.54
CA ARG A 35 -3.97 -8.52 18.48
C ARG A 35 -5.30 -8.08 19.06
N TRP A 36 -5.53 -6.77 19.20
CA TRP A 36 -6.82 -6.23 19.59
C TRP A 36 -7.86 -6.43 18.48
N ILE A 37 -7.49 -6.15 17.23
CA ILE A 37 -8.35 -6.38 16.05
C ILE A 37 -8.75 -7.86 15.95
N ILE A 38 -7.77 -8.77 16.08
CA ILE A 38 -8.01 -10.23 16.09
C ILE A 38 -8.98 -10.63 17.21
N LYS A 39 -8.79 -10.10 18.42
CA LYS A 39 -9.67 -10.37 19.55
C LYS A 39 -11.09 -9.82 19.33
N CYS A 40 -11.23 -8.65 18.71
CA CYS A 40 -12.52 -8.06 18.35
C CYS A 40 -13.27 -8.98 17.36
N ALA A 41 -12.60 -9.40 16.29
CA ALA A 41 -13.16 -10.29 15.29
C ALA A 41 -13.61 -11.65 15.87
N ARG A 42 -12.79 -12.26 16.74
CA ARG A 42 -13.11 -13.54 17.40
C ARG A 42 -14.35 -13.49 18.28
N LYS A 43 -14.69 -12.31 18.80
CA LYS A 43 -15.90 -12.09 19.59
C LYS A 43 -17.15 -11.85 18.73
N GLY A 44 -17.02 -11.89 17.41
CA GLY A 44 -18.09 -11.47 16.49
C GLY A 44 -18.41 -9.98 16.57
N GLY A 45 -17.42 -9.16 16.99
CA GLY A 45 -17.61 -7.72 17.09
C GLY A 45 -17.66 -7.03 15.73
N VAL A 46 -18.15 -5.80 15.74
CA VAL A 46 -18.05 -4.83 14.65
C VAL A 46 -17.12 -3.71 15.10
N LEU A 47 -16.38 -3.13 14.16
CA LEU A 47 -15.51 -2.00 14.45
C LEU A 47 -16.33 -0.80 14.93
N LYS A 48 -15.67 0.07 15.71
CA LYS A 48 -16.19 1.39 16.04
C LYS A 48 -15.17 2.42 15.56
N HIS A 49 -15.63 3.62 15.26
CA HIS A 49 -14.74 4.72 14.90
C HIS A 49 -13.68 4.97 16.00
N ARG A 50 -12.54 5.55 15.61
CA ARG A 50 -11.42 5.85 16.51
C ARG A 50 -11.80 6.37 17.90
N GLN A 51 -12.69 7.37 17.98
CA GLN A 51 -13.04 8.03 19.24
C GLN A 51 -13.80 7.14 20.25
N ALA A 52 -14.40 6.03 19.79
CA ALA A 52 -15.15 5.11 20.65
C ALA A 52 -14.32 3.90 21.09
N LEU A 53 -13.05 3.82 20.66
CA LEU A 53 -12.15 2.74 21.04
C LEU A 53 -11.53 3.02 22.41
N GLY A 54 -11.43 1.98 23.23
CA GLY A 54 -10.69 2.05 24.49
C GLY A 54 -9.18 2.16 24.25
N LYS A 55 -8.46 2.71 25.24
CA LYS A 55 -7.00 2.92 25.15
C LYS A 55 -6.22 1.63 24.87
N GLU A 56 -6.77 0.48 25.27
CA GLU A 56 -6.21 -0.85 25.04
C GLU A 56 -6.22 -1.30 23.57
N ALA A 57 -6.97 -0.61 22.71
CA ALA A 57 -6.94 -0.85 21.26
C ALA A 57 -5.63 -0.38 20.63
N PHE A 58 -5.01 0.67 21.18
CA PHE A 58 -3.90 1.36 20.55
C PHE A 58 -2.53 0.83 20.98
N ILE A 59 -1.55 0.98 20.11
CA ILE A 59 -0.16 0.57 20.32
C ILE A 59 0.80 1.72 20.04
N SER A 60 1.79 1.89 20.91
CA SER A 60 2.88 2.86 20.69
C SER A 60 3.97 2.26 19.79
N SER A 61 4.48 3.07 18.86
CA SER A 61 5.65 2.73 18.02
C SER A 61 6.87 2.36 18.85
N ALA A 62 7.04 2.92 20.06
CA ALA A 62 8.15 2.58 20.97
C ALA A 62 8.13 1.12 21.46
N SER A 63 6.98 0.44 21.33
CA SER A 63 6.81 -0.98 21.68
C SER A 63 7.04 -1.93 20.50
N LEU A 64 7.23 -1.40 19.30
CA LEU A 64 7.46 -2.18 18.09
C LEU A 64 8.94 -2.58 17.97
N VAL A 65 9.17 -3.80 17.52
CA VAL A 65 10.49 -4.33 17.20
C VAL A 65 10.57 -4.46 15.69
N CYS A 66 11.48 -3.72 15.05
CA CYS A 66 11.64 -3.73 13.60
C CYS A 66 12.56 -4.88 13.18
N PRO A 67 12.07 -5.87 12.42
CA PRO A 67 12.95 -6.81 11.72
C PRO A 67 13.82 -6.07 10.71
N TRP A 68 14.94 -6.67 10.31
CA TRP A 68 15.78 -6.09 9.28
C TRP A 68 15.01 -5.94 7.96
N GLY A 69 15.15 -4.78 7.33
CA GLY A 69 14.45 -4.44 6.09
C GLY A 69 12.93 -4.35 6.25
N SER A 70 12.38 -4.08 7.45
CA SER A 70 10.92 -3.99 7.60
C SER A 70 10.44 -3.08 8.74
N LEU A 71 9.33 -2.39 8.51
CA LEU A 71 8.55 -1.77 9.58
C LEU A 71 7.36 -2.67 9.95
N PRO A 72 7.12 -2.93 11.25
CA PRO A 72 5.98 -3.69 11.74
C PRO A 72 4.68 -2.84 11.72
N VAL A 73 4.45 -2.16 10.60
CA VAL A 73 3.29 -1.32 10.32
C VAL A 73 2.55 -1.90 9.13
N VAL A 74 1.30 -2.25 9.37
CA VAL A 74 0.34 -2.73 8.38
C VAL A 74 -0.64 -1.60 8.09
N VAL A 75 -0.92 -1.34 6.81
CA VAL A 75 -1.84 -0.30 6.36
C VAL A 75 -2.96 -0.98 5.59
N LEU A 76 -4.21 -0.69 5.92
CA LEU A 76 -5.35 -1.28 5.24
C LEU A 76 -5.90 -0.32 4.18
N SER A 77 -6.00 -0.79 2.95
CA SER A 77 -6.78 -0.16 1.89
C SER A 77 -8.04 -1.00 1.65
N CYS A 78 -9.20 -0.42 1.90
CA CYS A 78 -10.47 -1.13 1.79
C CYS A 78 -11.60 -0.22 1.31
N PRO A 79 -12.56 -0.75 0.54
CA PRO A 79 -13.75 0.01 0.17
C PRO A 79 -14.65 0.14 1.40
N TRP A 80 -15.17 1.34 1.64
CA TRP A 80 -16.29 1.49 2.56
C TRP A 80 -17.54 0.84 1.97
N LEU A 81 -18.14 -0.11 2.71
CA LEU A 81 -19.31 -0.85 2.25
C LEU A 81 -20.60 -0.03 2.30
N THR A 82 -20.71 0.91 3.23
CA THR A 82 -21.81 1.88 3.30
C THR A 82 -21.25 3.30 3.50
N LYS A 83 -22.12 4.31 3.39
CA LYS A 83 -21.75 5.71 3.64
C LYS A 83 -21.22 5.96 5.05
N ASP A 84 -21.82 5.31 6.04
CA ASP A 84 -21.56 5.61 7.46
C ASP A 84 -20.60 4.62 8.13
N HIS A 85 -20.38 3.45 7.53
CA HIS A 85 -19.53 2.43 8.13
C HIS A 85 -18.75 1.63 7.07
N PRO A 86 -17.43 1.42 7.26
CA PRO A 86 -16.64 0.69 6.28
C PRO A 86 -17.00 -0.80 6.21
N ASP A 87 -17.48 -1.39 7.30
CA ASP A 87 -17.78 -2.84 7.39
C ASP A 87 -18.90 -3.14 8.42
N PRO A 88 -20.17 -2.82 8.14
CA PRO A 88 -21.26 -2.82 9.14
C PRO A 88 -21.49 -4.19 9.78
N ASP A 89 -21.19 -5.28 9.09
CA ASP A 89 -21.42 -6.65 9.56
C ASP A 89 -20.13 -7.34 10.08
N GLY A 90 -19.01 -6.60 10.11
CA GLY A 90 -17.72 -7.12 10.57
C GLY A 90 -17.12 -8.21 9.66
N THR A 91 -17.59 -8.34 8.42
CA THR A 91 -17.14 -9.41 7.51
C THR A 91 -15.73 -9.16 7.01
N GLN A 92 -15.42 -7.93 6.62
CA GLN A 92 -14.07 -7.53 6.24
C GLN A 92 -13.13 -7.60 7.45
N LEU A 93 -13.58 -7.20 8.64
CA LEU A 93 -12.86 -7.33 9.89
C LEU A 93 -12.42 -8.79 10.14
N ARG A 94 -13.30 -9.77 9.93
CA ARG A 94 -12.94 -11.20 10.09
C ARG A 94 -11.84 -11.62 9.12
N ARG A 95 -11.91 -11.19 7.85
CA ARG A 95 -10.88 -11.48 6.83
C ARG A 95 -9.54 -10.82 7.18
N VAL A 96 -9.56 -9.54 7.56
CA VAL A 96 -8.37 -8.79 8.02
C VAL A 96 -7.76 -9.45 9.26
N ALA A 97 -8.58 -9.88 10.23
CA ALA A 97 -8.11 -10.58 11.42
C ALA A 97 -7.41 -11.90 11.08
N LYS A 98 -7.96 -12.71 10.16
CA LYS A 98 -7.28 -13.93 9.66
C LYS A 98 -5.90 -13.60 9.05
N ALA A 99 -5.82 -12.55 8.24
CA ALA A 99 -4.56 -12.12 7.63
C ALA A 99 -3.55 -11.64 8.68
N LEU A 100 -3.97 -10.82 9.66
CA LEU A 100 -3.12 -10.34 10.75
C LEU A 100 -2.61 -11.48 11.64
N GLU A 101 -3.45 -12.48 11.93
CA GLU A 101 -3.03 -13.69 12.65
C GLU A 101 -1.97 -14.46 11.87
N SER A 102 -2.17 -14.62 10.56
CA SER A 102 -1.21 -15.28 9.67
C SER A 102 0.11 -14.52 9.63
N LEU A 103 0.08 -13.18 9.58
CA LEU A 103 1.27 -12.32 9.60
C LEU A 103 2.05 -12.37 10.92
N LEU A 104 1.42 -12.78 12.03
CA LEU A 104 2.07 -12.99 13.33
C LEU A 104 2.56 -14.43 13.54
N THR A 105 2.00 -15.40 12.80
CA THR A 105 2.28 -16.83 12.96
C THR A 105 3.53 -17.23 12.20
N HIS A 106 4.52 -17.83 12.89
CA HIS A 106 5.83 -18.21 12.33
C HIS A 106 6.56 -17.07 11.60
N SER A 107 6.34 -15.82 12.04
CA SER A 107 6.88 -14.64 11.40
C SER A 107 8.00 -13.98 12.23
N PRO A 108 8.80 -13.08 11.62
CA PRO A 108 9.79 -12.29 12.37
C PRO A 108 9.13 -11.23 13.28
N TYR A 109 7.83 -10.98 13.15
CA TYR A 109 7.12 -9.97 13.91
C TYR A 109 6.64 -10.51 15.26
N LYS A 110 6.81 -9.70 16.33
CA LYS A 110 6.24 -9.99 17.65
C LYS A 110 4.93 -9.25 17.90
N ARG A 111 4.80 -8.07 17.29
CA ARG A 111 3.60 -7.22 17.29
C ARG A 111 3.54 -6.50 15.95
N LEU A 112 2.33 -6.17 15.53
CA LEU A 112 2.07 -5.35 14.35
C LEU A 112 1.17 -4.19 14.78
N ALA A 113 1.56 -3.00 14.34
CA ALA A 113 0.71 -1.83 14.37
C ALA A 113 -0.12 -1.78 13.09
N VAL A 114 -1.42 -1.53 13.21
CA VAL A 114 -2.34 -1.42 12.07
C VAL A 114 -2.82 0.01 11.95
N PHE A 115 -2.65 0.57 10.75
CA PHE A 115 -3.36 1.75 10.31
C PHE A 115 -4.58 1.31 9.51
N TRP A 116 -5.76 1.62 10.01
CA TRP A 116 -7.04 1.47 9.32
C TRP A 116 -7.74 2.81 9.46
N ASP A 117 -7.96 3.54 8.36
CA ASP A 117 -8.48 4.91 8.33
C ASP A 117 -9.56 5.20 9.40
N TYR A 118 -10.61 4.36 9.46
CA TYR A 118 -11.73 4.48 10.39
C TYR A 118 -11.33 4.36 11.88
N LEU A 119 -10.29 3.58 12.17
CA LEU A 119 -9.75 3.37 13.52
C LEU A 119 -8.60 4.32 13.87
N SER A 120 -7.92 4.85 12.86
CA SER A 120 -6.63 5.51 13.00
C SER A 120 -6.68 7.02 12.80
N LEU A 121 -7.64 7.53 12.02
CA LEU A 121 -7.93 8.94 11.86
C LEU A 121 -9.12 9.35 12.73
N HIS A 122 -9.18 10.62 13.14
CA HIS A 122 -10.37 11.15 13.78
C HIS A 122 -11.54 11.10 12.79
N GLN A 123 -12.66 10.51 13.20
CA GLN A 123 -13.86 10.42 12.37
C GLN A 123 -14.87 11.49 12.77
N HIS A 124 -15.84 11.77 11.93
CA HIS A 124 -17.07 12.41 12.39
C HIS A 124 -17.87 11.35 13.15
N PRO A 125 -18.10 11.50 14.48
CA PRO A 125 -18.65 10.42 15.28
C PRO A 125 -20.12 10.08 14.98
N ASP A 126 -20.93 11.08 14.62
CA ASP A 126 -22.34 10.90 14.27
C ASP A 126 -22.81 12.02 13.32
N PRO A 127 -22.34 12.03 12.06
CA PRO A 127 -22.67 13.11 11.11
C PRO A 127 -24.18 13.28 10.92
N ALA A 128 -24.93 12.18 10.94
CA ALA A 128 -26.38 12.18 10.74
C ALA A 128 -27.11 12.97 11.83
N ASN A 129 -26.58 12.99 13.06
CA ASN A 129 -27.14 13.76 14.18
C ASN A 129 -26.27 14.95 14.62
N GLY A 130 -25.38 15.43 13.74
CA GLY A 130 -24.54 16.61 13.99
C GLY A 130 -23.30 16.37 14.87
N GLY A 131 -23.00 15.11 15.21
CA GLY A 131 -21.75 14.70 15.83
C GLY A 131 -20.58 14.83 14.85
N MET A 132 -19.94 15.98 14.85
CA MET A 132 -18.78 16.29 14.00
C MET A 132 -17.47 16.28 14.79
N ARG A 133 -16.34 16.19 14.07
CA ARG A 133 -15.02 16.44 14.65
C ARG A 133 -14.98 17.83 15.28
N THR A 134 -14.36 17.95 16.44
CA THR A 134 -13.97 19.26 16.99
C THR A 134 -12.90 19.92 16.11
N GLU A 135 -12.67 21.23 16.27
CA GLU A 135 -11.62 21.95 15.51
C GLU A 135 -10.23 21.32 15.69
N ALA A 136 -9.89 20.90 16.91
CA ALA A 136 -8.62 20.24 17.19
C ALA A 136 -8.52 18.87 16.50
N GLU A 137 -9.60 18.09 16.50
CA GLU A 137 -9.65 16.80 15.79
C GLU A 137 -9.63 16.99 14.27
N ASP A 138 -10.23 18.06 13.75
CA ASP A 138 -10.19 18.38 12.33
C ASP A 138 -8.78 18.75 11.88
N ALA A 139 -8.05 19.55 12.67
CA ALA A 139 -6.64 19.85 12.41
C ALA A 139 -5.78 18.58 12.39
N LEU A 140 -5.98 17.68 13.37
CA LEU A 140 -5.27 16.39 13.44
C LEU A 140 -5.63 15.45 12.29
N PHE A 141 -6.90 15.41 11.88
CA PHE A 141 -7.34 14.65 10.72
C PHE A 141 -6.67 15.15 9.45
N LYS A 142 -6.67 16.46 9.19
CA LYS A 142 -6.01 17.07 8.02
C LYS A 142 -4.52 16.76 8.01
N GLN A 143 -3.85 16.91 9.15
CA GLN A 143 -2.45 16.53 9.30
C GLN A 143 -2.22 15.04 8.97
N GLY A 144 -3.13 14.16 9.41
CA GLY A 144 -3.05 12.73 9.10
C GLY A 144 -3.31 12.44 7.62
N LEU A 145 -4.29 13.11 7.01
CA LEU A 145 -4.68 12.97 5.62
C LEU A 145 -3.52 13.33 4.68
N ASP A 146 -2.79 14.41 5.00
CA ASP A 146 -1.60 14.85 4.26
C ASP A 146 -0.45 13.83 4.28
N CYS A 147 -0.41 12.92 5.26
CA CYS A 147 0.63 11.90 5.40
C CYS A 147 0.27 10.55 4.74
N LEU A 148 -0.95 10.38 4.22
CA LEU A 148 -1.38 9.11 3.59
C LEU A 148 -0.49 8.72 2.42
N GLY A 149 -0.03 9.69 1.63
CA GLY A 149 0.90 9.48 0.52
C GLY A 149 2.17 8.76 0.95
N THR A 150 2.82 9.28 1.99
CA THR A 150 3.99 8.67 2.62
C THR A 150 3.65 7.29 3.19
N LEU A 151 2.55 7.16 3.93
CA LEU A 151 2.17 5.90 4.60
C LEU A 151 1.97 4.74 3.61
N TYR A 152 1.16 4.94 2.57
CA TYR A 152 0.86 3.91 1.59
C TYR A 152 2.05 3.62 0.68
N SER A 153 2.88 4.60 0.36
CA SER A 153 4.02 4.41 -0.55
C SER A 153 5.30 3.93 0.13
N HIS A 154 5.46 4.16 1.44
CA HIS A 154 6.69 3.85 2.19
C HIS A 154 7.16 2.40 2.00
N ARG A 155 8.34 2.21 1.40
CA ARG A 155 8.91 0.91 0.99
C ARG A 155 8.77 -0.23 2.02
N TYR A 156 8.92 0.06 3.31
CA TYR A 156 8.92 -0.98 4.36
C TYR A 156 7.60 -1.20 5.11
N THR A 157 6.52 -0.45 4.82
CA THR A 157 5.18 -0.79 5.34
C THR A 157 4.59 -1.96 4.56
N THR A 158 3.66 -2.71 5.18
CA THR A 158 2.87 -3.73 4.48
C THR A 158 1.48 -3.18 4.23
N VAL A 159 1.00 -3.20 2.99
CA VAL A 159 -0.37 -2.79 2.63
C VAL A 159 -1.22 -4.04 2.43
N LEU A 160 -2.34 -4.13 3.14
CA LEU A 160 -3.36 -5.14 2.91
C LEU A 160 -4.49 -4.49 2.10
N ARG A 161 -4.88 -5.12 1.00
CA ARG A 161 -5.94 -4.62 0.12
C ARG A 161 -7.12 -5.58 0.14
N LEU A 162 -8.31 -5.04 0.35
CA LEU A 162 -9.56 -5.80 0.25
C LEU A 162 -10.18 -5.53 -1.12
N THR A 163 -9.66 -6.18 -2.16
CA THR A 163 -10.05 -5.92 -3.56
C THR A 163 -11.41 -6.52 -3.94
N THR A 164 -11.91 -7.46 -3.14
CA THR A 164 -13.21 -8.12 -3.33
C THR A 164 -14.16 -7.78 -2.19
N PHE A 165 -15.45 -7.75 -2.52
CA PHE A 165 -16.50 -7.62 -1.53
C PHE A 165 -16.75 -8.93 -0.77
N PRO A 166 -17.37 -8.86 0.43
CA PRO A 166 -17.92 -10.03 1.09
C PRO A 166 -18.90 -10.82 0.22
N ASP A 167 -18.96 -12.14 0.42
CA ASP A 167 -19.96 -12.98 -0.23
C ASP A 167 -21.38 -12.48 0.05
N GLY A 168 -22.19 -12.42 -1.00
CA GLY A 168 -23.56 -11.90 -0.92
C GLY A 168 -23.69 -10.38 -0.89
N HIS A 169 -22.58 -9.62 -0.92
CA HIS A 169 -22.62 -8.18 -1.14
C HIS A 169 -23.13 -7.89 -2.55
N LYS A 170 -24.28 -7.22 -2.64
CA LYS A 170 -24.98 -6.90 -3.88
C LYS A 170 -25.26 -5.41 -3.95
N ALA A 171 -24.96 -4.79 -5.08
CA ALA A 171 -25.11 -3.35 -5.28
C ALA A 171 -26.57 -2.89 -5.04
N GLU A 172 -27.54 -3.65 -5.51
CA GLU A 172 -28.97 -3.39 -5.38
C GLU A 172 -29.49 -3.45 -3.94
N ASN A 173 -28.74 -4.08 -3.03
CA ASN A 173 -29.11 -4.23 -1.63
C ASN A 173 -28.45 -3.19 -0.72
N GLN A 174 -27.59 -2.31 -1.26
CA GLN A 174 -26.89 -1.33 -0.45
C GLN A 174 -27.75 -0.10 -0.16
N PRO A 175 -27.62 0.53 1.01
CA PRO A 175 -28.30 1.77 1.33
C PRO A 175 -28.03 2.86 0.28
N GLU A 176 -29.01 3.73 0.05
CA GLU A 176 -28.87 4.87 -0.86
C GLU A 176 -27.64 5.72 -0.51
N GLY A 177 -26.90 6.15 -1.53
CA GLY A 177 -25.64 6.91 -1.36
C GLY A 177 -24.41 6.06 -1.05
N SER A 178 -24.55 4.73 -0.92
CA SER A 178 -23.38 3.84 -0.85
C SER A 178 -22.67 3.81 -2.20
N ASN A 179 -21.35 4.03 -2.19
CA ASN A 179 -20.55 3.71 -3.36
C ASN A 179 -20.52 2.18 -3.51
N VAL A 180 -20.95 1.66 -4.65
CA VAL A 180 -20.99 0.21 -4.98
C VAL A 180 -19.98 -0.19 -6.04
N ALA A 181 -19.15 0.74 -6.51
CA ALA A 181 -18.10 0.47 -7.50
C ALA A 181 -17.09 -0.56 -6.96
N ALA A 182 -16.49 -1.33 -7.86
CA ALA A 182 -15.43 -2.26 -7.50
C ALA A 182 -14.21 -1.51 -6.94
N TYR A 183 -13.31 -2.24 -6.26
CA TYR A 183 -12.16 -1.64 -5.57
C TYR A 183 -11.32 -0.70 -6.46
N PHE A 184 -10.96 -1.11 -7.66
CA PHE A 184 -10.13 -0.30 -8.58
C PHE A 184 -10.89 0.83 -9.29
N ASP A 185 -12.21 0.90 -9.11
CA ASP A 185 -13.09 1.93 -9.66
C ASP A 185 -13.48 2.98 -8.60
N ARG A 186 -12.88 2.89 -7.41
CA ARG A 186 -13.00 3.88 -6.34
C ARG A 186 -11.74 4.73 -6.29
N GLY A 187 -11.88 6.04 -6.32
CA GLY A 187 -10.75 6.98 -6.37
C GLY A 187 -9.73 6.77 -5.25
N TRP A 188 -10.17 6.67 -4.00
CA TRP A 188 -9.29 6.39 -2.85
C TRP A 188 -8.60 5.03 -2.95
N CYS A 189 -9.35 3.94 -3.14
CA CYS A 189 -8.78 2.59 -3.23
C CYS A 189 -7.80 2.45 -4.41
N PHE A 190 -8.12 3.05 -5.57
CA PHE A 190 -7.22 3.14 -6.71
C PHE A 190 -5.93 3.88 -6.36
N THR A 191 -6.04 5.07 -5.75
CA THR A 191 -4.88 5.88 -5.31
C THR A 191 -4.00 5.11 -4.34
N GLU A 192 -4.59 4.51 -3.30
CA GLU A 192 -3.89 3.73 -2.28
C GLU A 192 -3.15 2.54 -2.89
N SER A 193 -3.80 1.84 -3.84
CA SER A 193 -3.18 0.73 -4.56
C SER A 193 -2.03 1.20 -5.45
N CYS A 194 -2.17 2.34 -6.15
CA CYS A 194 -1.11 2.92 -6.96
C CYS A 194 0.09 3.33 -6.10
N MET A 195 -0.14 4.02 -4.97
CA MET A 195 0.92 4.37 -4.01
C MET A 195 1.62 3.13 -3.44
N ALA A 196 0.86 2.10 -3.10
CA ALA A 196 1.41 0.82 -2.61
C ALA A 196 2.22 0.05 -3.67
N SER A 197 2.08 0.41 -4.95
CA SER A 197 2.75 -0.24 -6.07
C SER A 197 4.09 0.40 -6.45
N LEU A 198 4.44 1.56 -5.88
CA LEU A 198 5.61 2.34 -6.29
C LEU A 198 6.95 1.63 -6.03
N THR A 199 7.30 1.35 -4.77
CA THR A 199 8.67 0.92 -4.43
C THR A 199 8.75 -0.26 -3.48
N LYS A 200 7.60 -0.78 -3.03
CA LYS A 200 7.54 -1.94 -2.14
C LYS A 200 8.11 -3.18 -2.83
N ASP A 201 8.55 -4.17 -2.07
CA ASP A 201 8.76 -5.51 -2.63
C ASP A 201 7.41 -6.21 -2.92
N ASP A 202 7.42 -7.23 -3.78
CA ASP A 202 6.26 -8.03 -4.20
C ASP A 202 5.43 -8.49 -2.99
N LYS A 203 6.13 -8.79 -1.91
CA LYS A 203 5.66 -9.38 -0.68
C LYS A 203 5.12 -8.39 0.36
N ARG A 204 4.93 -7.12 0.00
CA ARG A 204 4.42 -6.06 0.90
C ARG A 204 3.12 -5.40 0.45
N SER A 205 2.61 -5.72 -0.73
CA SER A 205 1.28 -5.29 -1.16
C SER A 205 0.41 -6.52 -1.36
N LEU A 206 -0.35 -6.88 -0.33
CA LEU A 206 -1.05 -8.16 -0.24
C LEU A 206 -2.53 -7.98 -0.55
N ASP A 207 -3.00 -8.66 -1.58
CA ASP A 207 -4.42 -8.74 -1.92
C ASP A 207 -5.13 -9.84 -1.11
N LEU A 208 -5.92 -9.41 -0.13
CA LEU A 208 -6.72 -10.29 0.71
C LEU A 208 -7.94 -10.86 -0.02
N GLY A 209 -8.32 -10.31 -1.18
CA GLY A 209 -9.39 -10.85 -2.02
C GLY A 209 -9.05 -12.23 -2.60
N ARG A 210 -7.77 -12.63 -2.58
CA ARG A 210 -7.29 -13.96 -2.97
C ARG A 210 -7.34 -15.00 -1.85
N MET A 211 -7.65 -14.59 -0.61
CA MET A 211 -7.78 -15.53 0.50
C MET A 211 -9.01 -16.42 0.32
N ARG A 212 -8.87 -17.70 0.67
CA ARG A 212 -9.98 -18.66 0.75
C ARG A 212 -10.41 -18.83 2.19
N ASP A 213 -11.71 -18.87 2.42
CA ASP A 213 -12.26 -18.83 3.78
C ASP A 213 -12.05 -20.11 4.59
N ASP A 214 -11.91 -21.25 3.91
CA ASP A 214 -11.67 -22.60 4.44
C ASP A 214 -10.18 -22.94 4.61
N THR A 215 -9.29 -22.02 4.24
CA THR A 215 -7.84 -22.26 4.22
C THR A 215 -7.16 -21.57 5.39
N GLY A 216 -6.35 -22.31 6.15
CA GLY A 216 -5.43 -21.76 7.14
C GLY A 216 -4.15 -21.26 6.48
N TYR A 217 -3.67 -20.08 6.87
CA TYR A 217 -2.44 -19.49 6.36
C TYR A 217 -1.44 -19.26 7.50
N ASP A 218 -0.16 -19.49 7.23
CA ASP A 218 0.93 -18.91 8.00
C ASP A 218 1.53 -17.70 7.29
N TYR A 219 2.59 -17.12 7.84
CA TYR A 219 3.27 -15.96 7.27
C TYR A 219 3.71 -16.15 5.82
N GLN A 220 4.27 -17.31 5.45
CA GLN A 220 4.79 -17.53 4.11
C GLN A 220 3.65 -17.85 3.13
N ALA A 221 2.70 -18.68 3.54
CA ALA A 221 1.56 -19.06 2.72
C ALA A 221 0.67 -17.86 2.39
N LEU A 222 0.39 -16.99 3.37
CA LEU A 222 -0.37 -15.76 3.13
C LEU A 222 0.31 -14.89 2.09
N LYS A 223 1.62 -14.66 2.22
CA LYS A 223 2.37 -13.81 1.29
C LYS A 223 2.44 -14.43 -0.09
N ALA A 224 2.68 -15.73 -0.19
CA ALA A 224 2.71 -16.43 -1.47
C ALA A 224 1.38 -16.29 -2.22
N VAL A 225 0.24 -16.41 -1.52
CA VAL A 225 -1.07 -16.26 -2.15
C VAL A 225 -1.40 -14.79 -2.40
N CYS A 226 -1.26 -13.90 -1.43
CA CYS A 226 -1.75 -12.53 -1.57
C CYS A 226 -0.82 -11.61 -2.38
N ALA A 227 0.42 -11.99 -2.68
CA ALA A 227 1.35 -11.19 -3.50
C ALA A 227 1.29 -11.49 -5.02
N GLN A 228 0.66 -12.60 -5.42
CA GLN A 228 0.63 -13.07 -6.82
C GLN A 228 -0.46 -12.42 -7.67
N GLY A 229 -0.26 -12.44 -9.01
CA GLY A 229 -1.34 -12.38 -10.01
C GLY A 229 -1.71 -10.98 -10.49
N GLY A 230 -0.73 -10.14 -10.85
CA GLY A 230 -0.98 -8.82 -11.42
C GLY A 230 -1.57 -7.81 -10.45
N CYS A 231 -1.73 -8.18 -9.17
CA CYS A 231 -2.37 -7.32 -8.18
C CYS A 231 -1.60 -6.01 -7.95
N ARG A 232 -0.35 -5.92 -8.41
CA ARG A 232 0.49 -4.72 -8.34
C ARG A 232 0.88 -4.28 -9.75
N ARG A 233 0.34 -3.15 -10.18
CA ARG A 233 0.64 -2.53 -11.47
C ARG A 233 2.03 -1.85 -11.47
N PRO A 234 2.64 -1.61 -12.64
CA PRO A 234 3.79 -0.70 -12.74
C PRO A 234 3.38 0.72 -12.31
N PRO A 235 4.33 1.53 -11.80
CA PRO A 235 4.07 2.92 -11.47
C PRO A 235 3.54 3.70 -12.68
N LEU A 236 2.57 4.58 -12.42
CA LEU A 236 2.10 5.54 -13.40
C LEU A 236 2.87 6.85 -13.28
N LEU A 237 3.15 7.51 -14.39
CA LEU A 237 3.51 8.93 -14.34
C LEU A 237 2.34 9.73 -13.73
N PRO A 238 2.61 10.83 -13.00
CA PRO A 238 1.55 11.63 -12.38
C PRO A 238 0.43 12.06 -13.34
N SER A 239 0.77 12.39 -14.59
CA SER A 239 -0.21 12.73 -15.63
C SER A 239 -1.10 11.56 -16.04
N GLN A 240 -0.53 10.36 -16.18
CA GLN A 240 -1.29 9.15 -16.49
C GLN A 240 -2.22 8.75 -15.33
N PHE A 241 -1.71 8.87 -14.09
CA PHE A 241 -2.53 8.67 -12.89
C PHE A 241 -3.72 9.62 -12.85
N ALA A 242 -3.48 10.92 -13.07
CA ALA A 242 -4.55 11.92 -13.08
C ALA A 242 -5.61 11.60 -14.15
N ALA A 243 -5.18 11.23 -15.37
CA ALA A 243 -6.10 10.87 -16.45
C ALA A 243 -6.94 9.61 -16.12
N GLU A 244 -6.34 8.57 -15.55
CA GLU A 244 -7.09 7.38 -15.14
C GLU A 244 -8.06 7.67 -13.98
N LEU A 245 -7.70 8.58 -13.07
CA LEU A 245 -8.49 8.95 -11.90
C LEU A 245 -9.83 9.61 -12.27
N GLU A 246 -9.90 10.32 -13.41
CA GLU A 246 -11.12 10.98 -13.90
C GLU A 246 -12.29 10.00 -14.10
N SER A 247 -11.99 8.73 -14.38
CA SER A 247 -13.01 7.67 -14.55
C SER A 247 -13.52 7.07 -13.23
N LYS A 248 -12.92 7.44 -12.09
CA LYS A 248 -13.15 6.79 -10.79
C LYS A 248 -14.26 7.45 -10.00
N THR A 249 -14.91 6.64 -9.17
CA THR A 249 -16.02 7.07 -8.31
C THR A 249 -15.53 7.42 -6.91
N PHE A 250 -16.18 8.39 -6.26
CA PHE A 250 -15.87 8.82 -4.90
C PHE A 250 -17.16 8.87 -4.08
N ALA A 251 -17.06 8.60 -2.77
CA ALA A 251 -18.23 8.56 -1.89
C ALA A 251 -18.89 9.94 -1.68
N ASN A 252 -18.08 11.02 -1.69
CA ASN A 252 -18.54 12.40 -1.50
C ASN A 252 -18.45 13.23 -2.80
N GLY A 253 -18.63 12.61 -3.96
CA GLY A 253 -18.35 13.27 -5.24
C GLY A 253 -16.85 13.51 -5.46
N THR A 254 -16.49 14.28 -6.49
CA THR A 254 -15.10 14.45 -6.93
C THR A 254 -14.27 15.42 -6.08
N ASP A 255 -14.75 15.84 -4.92
CA ASP A 255 -14.11 16.85 -4.06
C ASP A 255 -12.72 16.42 -3.57
N ASP A 256 -12.50 15.11 -3.38
CA ASP A 256 -11.22 14.55 -2.97
C ASP A 256 -10.23 14.37 -4.13
N MET A 257 -10.67 14.52 -5.40
CA MET A 257 -9.83 14.26 -6.57
C MET A 257 -8.54 15.11 -6.59
N PRO A 258 -8.57 16.45 -6.34
CA PRO A 258 -7.35 17.24 -6.27
C PRO A 258 -6.41 16.81 -5.15
N LEU A 259 -6.96 16.38 -4.01
CA LEU A 259 -6.20 15.90 -2.87
C LEU A 259 -5.44 14.62 -3.22
N VAL A 260 -6.14 13.59 -3.74
CA VAL A 260 -5.49 12.31 -4.04
C VAL A 260 -4.49 12.41 -5.20
N THR A 261 -4.74 13.29 -6.18
CA THR A 261 -3.77 13.61 -7.24
C THR A 261 -2.48 14.17 -6.65
N ARG A 262 -2.58 15.16 -5.75
CA ARG A 262 -1.40 15.74 -5.07
C ARG A 262 -0.68 14.70 -4.21
N LEU A 263 -1.41 13.87 -3.47
CA LEU A 263 -0.83 12.81 -2.64
C LEU A 263 -0.05 11.79 -3.48
N TYR A 264 -0.62 11.34 -4.59
CA TYR A 264 0.04 10.41 -5.50
C TYR A 264 1.28 11.03 -6.14
N GLU A 265 1.18 12.25 -6.68
CA GLU A 265 2.32 12.94 -7.31
C GLU A 265 3.48 13.10 -6.32
N GLY A 266 3.20 13.58 -5.10
CA GLY A 266 4.21 13.70 -4.05
C GLY A 266 4.86 12.36 -3.70
N ALA A 267 4.04 11.31 -3.52
CA ALA A 267 4.53 9.96 -3.24
C ALA A 267 5.37 9.38 -4.39
N PHE A 268 4.96 9.59 -5.63
CA PHE A 268 5.70 9.16 -6.82
C PHE A 268 7.07 9.82 -6.88
N MET A 269 7.11 11.17 -6.83
CA MET A 269 8.36 11.93 -6.92
C MET A 269 9.31 11.58 -5.77
N GLU A 270 8.80 11.45 -4.55
CA GLU A 270 9.63 11.12 -3.40
C GLU A 270 10.15 9.67 -3.47
N GLN A 271 9.28 8.70 -3.68
CA GLN A 271 9.67 7.29 -3.58
C GLN A 271 10.47 6.83 -4.80
N ILE A 272 10.05 7.17 -6.02
CA ILE A 272 10.79 6.81 -7.24
C ILE A 272 12.10 7.62 -7.31
N GLY A 273 12.06 8.90 -6.94
CA GLY A 273 13.23 9.78 -6.95
C GLY A 273 14.38 9.31 -6.06
N LYS A 274 14.06 8.68 -4.91
CA LYS A 274 15.06 8.15 -3.95
C LYS A 274 15.33 6.65 -4.08
N ALA A 275 14.65 5.94 -4.99
CA ALA A 275 14.80 4.50 -5.12
C ALA A 275 16.16 4.15 -5.76
N THR A 276 17.00 3.42 -5.03
CA THR A 276 18.25 2.83 -5.56
C THR A 276 18.04 1.44 -6.15
N MET A 277 17.00 0.75 -5.73
CA MET A 277 16.62 -0.56 -6.22
C MET A 277 15.12 -0.54 -6.48
N LEU A 278 14.64 -1.14 -7.56
CA LEU A 278 13.22 -1.42 -7.78
C LEU A 278 13.07 -2.92 -8.01
N CYS A 279 12.32 -3.58 -7.13
CA CYS A 279 12.06 -5.02 -7.21
C CYS A 279 10.61 -5.24 -7.64
N TYR A 280 10.43 -5.55 -8.92
CA TYR A 280 9.16 -5.87 -9.58
C TYR A 280 9.11 -7.34 -10.03
N SER A 281 9.84 -8.21 -9.35
CA SER A 281 9.85 -9.65 -9.65
C SER A 281 8.51 -10.31 -9.31
N SER A 282 8.14 -11.34 -10.08
CA SER A 282 7.01 -12.25 -9.80
C SER A 282 5.64 -11.56 -9.69
N LEU A 283 5.42 -10.52 -10.49
CA LEU A 283 4.15 -9.79 -10.50
C LEU A 283 3.18 -10.29 -11.59
N GLY A 284 3.64 -11.14 -12.50
CA GLY A 284 2.86 -11.57 -13.66
C GLY A 284 2.72 -10.46 -14.70
N TRP A 285 3.70 -9.57 -14.78
CA TRP A 285 3.74 -8.49 -15.78
C TRP A 285 4.02 -9.04 -17.17
N GLY A 286 3.31 -8.54 -18.17
CA GLY A 286 3.58 -8.79 -19.58
C GLY A 286 4.15 -7.57 -20.30
N ASP A 287 3.99 -7.55 -21.62
CA ASP A 287 4.52 -6.48 -22.49
C ASP A 287 3.97 -5.10 -22.15
N ALA A 288 2.67 -5.02 -21.81
CA ALA A 288 2.01 -3.76 -21.47
C ALA A 288 2.60 -3.14 -20.19
N GLU A 289 2.84 -3.95 -19.17
CA GLU A 289 3.43 -3.46 -17.92
C GLU A 289 4.90 -3.08 -18.08
N ALA A 290 5.65 -3.84 -18.88
CA ALA A 290 7.03 -3.51 -19.23
C ALA A 290 7.12 -2.18 -20.00
N ALA A 291 6.20 -1.93 -20.94
CA ALA A 291 6.12 -0.66 -21.66
C ALA A 291 5.79 0.52 -20.72
N GLN A 292 4.84 0.34 -19.79
CA GLN A 292 4.53 1.37 -18.79
C GLN A 292 5.72 1.66 -17.87
N LEU A 293 6.48 0.64 -17.46
CA LEU A 293 7.72 0.85 -16.71
C LEU A 293 8.78 1.59 -17.55
N ALA A 294 8.88 1.28 -18.84
CA ALA A 294 9.79 1.95 -19.77
C ALA A 294 9.50 3.47 -19.85
N GLU A 295 8.23 3.89 -19.79
CA GLU A 295 7.85 5.31 -19.70
C GLU A 295 8.37 5.97 -18.42
N VAL A 296 8.30 5.29 -17.27
CA VAL A 296 8.81 5.78 -15.98
C VAL A 296 10.34 5.94 -16.01
N ILE A 297 11.05 4.98 -16.60
CA ILE A 297 12.51 5.05 -16.77
C ILE A 297 12.89 6.23 -17.69
N THR A 298 12.15 6.39 -18.79
CA THR A 298 12.36 7.44 -19.79
C THR A 298 12.07 8.85 -19.27
N SER A 299 11.17 9.00 -18.29
CA SER A 299 10.78 10.31 -17.77
C SER A 299 11.87 10.99 -16.93
N GLY A 300 12.92 10.26 -16.54
CA GLY A 300 13.98 10.77 -15.66
C GLY A 300 13.59 10.82 -14.18
N ALA A 301 12.43 10.28 -13.81
CA ALA A 301 11.93 10.27 -12.43
C ALA A 301 12.76 9.39 -11.47
N ALA A 302 13.60 8.48 -12.00
CA ALA A 302 14.40 7.53 -11.22
C ALA A 302 15.92 7.83 -11.30
N PRO A 303 16.41 9.01 -10.88
CA PRO A 303 17.81 9.41 -11.06
C PRO A 303 18.80 8.60 -10.20
N MET A 304 18.31 7.99 -9.12
CA MET A 304 19.13 7.24 -8.16
C MET A 304 19.09 5.72 -8.38
N LEU A 305 18.34 5.24 -9.38
CA LEU A 305 18.14 3.81 -9.60
C LEU A 305 19.44 3.14 -10.05
N GLU A 306 19.88 2.13 -9.29
CA GLU A 306 21.09 1.33 -9.51
C GLU A 306 20.73 -0.10 -9.95
N GLU A 307 19.63 -0.64 -9.43
CA GLU A 307 19.20 -2.02 -9.70
C GLU A 307 17.71 -2.12 -10.05
N LEU A 308 17.39 -2.84 -11.13
CA LEU A 308 16.03 -3.14 -11.56
C LEU A 308 15.82 -4.65 -11.66
N HIS A 309 14.94 -5.21 -10.83
CA HIS A 309 14.66 -6.65 -10.81
C HIS A 309 13.26 -6.93 -11.39
N LEU A 310 13.21 -7.75 -12.42
CA LEU A 310 12.00 -8.08 -13.22
C LEU A 310 11.81 -9.59 -13.41
N ASP A 311 12.57 -10.44 -12.73
CA ASP A 311 12.48 -11.91 -12.82
C ASP A 311 11.11 -12.47 -12.40
N GLY A 312 10.72 -13.61 -12.94
CA GLY A 312 9.44 -14.25 -12.68
C GLY A 312 8.23 -13.53 -13.29
N ASN A 313 8.44 -12.72 -14.34
CA ASN A 313 7.36 -12.08 -15.09
C ASN A 313 7.18 -12.74 -16.47
N GLU A 314 6.09 -12.40 -17.14
CA GLU A 314 5.67 -12.96 -18.43
C GLU A 314 5.95 -11.96 -19.57
N ILE A 315 7.07 -11.23 -19.48
CA ILE A 315 7.46 -10.19 -20.45
C ILE A 315 7.92 -10.87 -21.75
N GLY A 316 7.29 -10.50 -22.86
CA GLY A 316 7.62 -10.95 -24.20
C GLY A 316 8.56 -9.99 -24.93
N ASP A 317 8.72 -10.23 -26.22
CA ASP A 317 9.67 -9.49 -27.05
C ASP A 317 9.34 -7.99 -27.12
N GLU A 318 8.07 -7.60 -27.22
CA GLU A 318 7.67 -6.19 -27.32
C GLU A 318 7.93 -5.43 -26.02
N GLY A 319 7.71 -6.06 -24.86
CA GLY A 319 8.04 -5.48 -23.56
C GLY A 319 9.54 -5.28 -23.40
N TYR A 320 10.36 -6.26 -23.80
CA TYR A 320 11.82 -6.13 -23.76
C TYR A 320 12.35 -5.09 -24.74
N LYS A 321 11.74 -4.93 -25.93
CA LYS A 321 12.06 -3.85 -26.86
C LYS A 321 11.80 -2.48 -26.24
N ALA A 322 10.66 -2.31 -25.57
CA ALA A 322 10.33 -1.05 -24.88
C ALA A 322 11.35 -0.74 -23.77
N LEU A 323 11.72 -1.72 -22.95
CA LEU A 323 12.75 -1.58 -21.92
C LEU A 323 14.12 -1.24 -22.51
N ALA A 324 14.53 -1.91 -23.58
CA ALA A 324 15.80 -1.65 -24.26
C ALA A 324 15.86 -0.23 -24.84
N ALA A 325 14.76 0.27 -25.42
CA ALA A 325 14.64 1.64 -25.91
C ALA A 325 14.73 2.67 -24.78
N ALA A 326 14.08 2.42 -23.64
CA ALA A 326 14.16 3.29 -22.48
C ALA A 326 15.57 3.34 -21.88
N ILE A 327 16.26 2.19 -21.79
CA ILE A 327 17.65 2.13 -21.28
C ILE A 327 18.60 2.94 -22.16
N ARG A 328 18.43 2.90 -23.49
CA ARG A 328 19.25 3.67 -24.44
C ARG A 328 18.97 5.18 -24.44
N LYS A 329 17.86 5.62 -23.85
CA LYS A 329 17.51 7.04 -23.83
C LYS A 329 18.51 7.82 -22.98
N ASP A 330 19.06 8.88 -23.55
CA ASP A 330 19.95 9.80 -22.83
C ASP A 330 19.29 10.34 -21.55
N GLY A 331 20.01 10.24 -20.43
CA GLY A 331 19.55 10.72 -19.13
C GLY A 331 18.57 9.78 -18.38
N ALA A 332 18.12 8.69 -18.99
CA ALA A 332 17.25 7.72 -18.33
C ALA A 332 18.02 6.88 -17.31
N ALA A 333 17.55 6.84 -16.05
CA ALA A 333 18.15 6.09 -14.94
C ALA A 333 19.71 6.07 -14.98
N PRO A 334 20.38 7.21 -14.78
CA PRO A 334 21.80 7.38 -15.10
C PRO A 334 22.75 6.50 -14.26
N ARG A 335 22.27 5.98 -13.13
CA ARG A 335 23.05 5.10 -12.23
C ARG A 335 22.76 3.61 -12.41
N LEU A 336 21.85 3.26 -13.33
CA LEU A 336 21.44 1.88 -13.51
C LEU A 336 22.66 1.04 -13.88
N SER A 337 22.88 -0.03 -13.13
CA SER A 337 24.07 -0.88 -13.22
C SER A 337 23.73 -2.36 -13.23
N LEU A 338 22.50 -2.73 -12.84
CA LEU A 338 21.98 -4.09 -12.89
C LEU A 338 20.52 -4.09 -13.37
N VAL A 339 20.22 -4.94 -14.34
CA VAL A 339 18.86 -5.34 -14.74
C VAL A 339 18.77 -6.86 -14.60
N SER A 340 17.85 -7.36 -13.79
CA SER A 340 17.63 -8.80 -13.61
C SER A 340 16.33 -9.23 -14.29
N VAL A 341 16.43 -10.17 -15.22
CA VAL A 341 15.33 -10.68 -16.06
C VAL A 341 15.52 -12.17 -16.34
N ASP A 342 14.43 -12.92 -16.54
CA ASP A 342 14.52 -14.36 -16.84
C ASP A 342 15.09 -14.65 -18.24
N SER A 343 14.76 -13.78 -19.21
CA SER A 343 15.17 -13.91 -20.61
C SER A 343 16.06 -12.74 -21.04
N LYS A 344 17.09 -13.02 -21.83
CA LYS A 344 18.06 -12.03 -22.32
C LYS A 344 17.96 -11.85 -23.84
N PRO A 345 16.90 -11.21 -24.36
CA PRO A 345 16.77 -10.98 -25.79
C PRO A 345 17.87 -10.05 -26.31
N ALA A 346 18.28 -10.25 -27.56
CA ALA A 346 19.45 -9.59 -28.15
C ALA A 346 19.39 -8.05 -28.05
N GLU A 347 18.21 -7.46 -28.22
CA GLU A 347 18.05 -6.00 -28.14
C GLU A 347 18.30 -5.44 -26.73
N LEU A 348 17.87 -6.16 -25.69
CA LEU A 348 18.10 -5.77 -24.30
C LEU A 348 19.56 -5.98 -23.90
N VAL A 349 20.17 -7.08 -24.35
CA VAL A 349 21.62 -7.34 -24.17
C VAL A 349 22.42 -6.19 -24.74
N ALA A 350 22.17 -5.82 -26.01
CA ALA A 350 22.86 -4.69 -26.65
C ALA A 350 22.65 -3.37 -25.88
N ALA A 351 21.43 -3.09 -25.41
CA ALA A 351 21.14 -1.87 -24.65
C ALA A 351 21.91 -1.79 -23.33
N CYS A 352 22.07 -2.93 -22.65
CA CYS A 352 22.82 -3.02 -21.41
C CYS A 352 24.32 -2.91 -21.66
N GLU A 353 24.85 -3.58 -22.69
CA GLU A 353 26.26 -3.51 -23.09
C GLU A 353 26.67 -2.07 -23.47
N ASP A 354 25.85 -1.36 -24.25
CA ASP A 354 26.07 0.03 -24.65
C ASP A 354 26.28 0.97 -23.44
N ARG A 355 25.70 0.63 -22.29
CA ARG A 355 25.75 1.41 -21.05
C ARG A 355 26.59 0.78 -19.93
N GLY A 356 27.22 -0.38 -20.17
CA GLY A 356 27.96 -1.11 -19.14
C GLY A 356 27.10 -1.63 -17.99
N ILE A 357 25.83 -1.92 -18.26
CA ILE A 357 24.85 -2.45 -17.29
C ILE A 357 24.97 -3.98 -17.25
N LEU A 358 25.02 -4.55 -16.05
CA LEU A 358 24.94 -5.99 -15.85
C LEU A 358 23.53 -6.48 -16.12
N LEU A 359 23.39 -7.51 -16.96
CA LEU A 359 22.14 -8.19 -17.28
C LEU A 359 22.18 -9.64 -16.83
#